data_AF-A0A523QX21-F1
#
_entry.id   AF-A0A523QX21-F1
#
_cell.length_a   1.000
_cell.length_b   1.000
_cell.length_c   1.000
_cell.angle_alpha   90.00
_cell.angle_beta   90.00
_cell.angle_gamma   90.00
#
_symmetry.space_group_name_H-M   'P 1'
#
loop_
_entity.id
_entity.type
_entity.pdbx_description
1 polymer ?
#
loop_
_entity_poly.entity_id
_entity_poly.type
_entity_poly.pdbx_seq_one_letter_code
_entity_poly.pdbx_strand_id
1 'polypeptide(L)'
;AGEYVYVGSAQGQRGSTTLASRLLRHTARTENKPSHLIQIVLADRLHSEGLDGAKPKSKSMHWHVDYLLDLERVEISHVIAFRSKAKIEARLAAMIEDMPETIVFAPGLGASDQTSSTHLLRVEADEKWWNNVADLFVKELV
;
A
#
# COMPACT_ATOMS: atom_id res chain seq x y z
N ALA A 1 6.75 11.44 15.01
CA ALA A 1 6.78 10.77 13.70
C ALA A 1 6.79 9.26 13.95
N GLY A 2 6.32 8.44 13.00
CA GLY A 2 6.29 7.00 13.16
C GLY A 2 6.05 6.31 11.82
N GLU A 3 6.33 5.02 11.76
CA GLU A 3 6.16 4.21 10.56
C GLU A 3 4.80 3.52 10.58
N TYR A 4 4.23 3.36 9.40
CA TYR A 4 2.92 2.75 9.22
C TYR A 4 2.94 1.83 8.01
N VAL A 5 2.20 0.74 8.09
CA VAL A 5 1.94 -0.16 6.98
C VAL A 5 0.48 -0.04 6.58
N TYR A 6 0.24 0.11 5.27
CA TYR A 6 -1.09 0.09 4.69
C TYR A 6 -1.25 -1.13 3.78
N VAL A 7 -2.33 -1.88 3.97
CA VAL A 7 -2.69 -3.04 3.15
C VAL A 7 -3.88 -2.68 2.26
N GLY A 8 -3.75 -2.98 0.97
CA GLY A 8 -4.82 -2.76 -0.01
C GLY A 8 -4.71 -3.72 -1.18
N SER A 9 -5.81 -3.90 -1.91
CA SER A 9 -5.84 -4.73 -3.14
C SER A 9 -6.07 -3.93 -4.42
N ALA A 10 -5.72 -4.52 -5.55
CA ALA A 10 -6.08 -4.03 -6.88
C ALA A 10 -6.49 -5.21 -7.75
N GLN A 11 -7.78 -5.28 -8.12
CA GLN A 11 -8.35 -6.43 -8.85
C GLN A 11 -8.70 -6.11 -10.31
N GLY A 12 -8.50 -4.85 -10.73
CA GLY A 12 -8.79 -4.42 -12.09
C GLY A 12 -7.85 -5.06 -13.10
N GLN A 13 -8.41 -5.50 -14.23
CA GLN A 13 -7.64 -6.00 -15.38
C GLN A 13 -7.27 -4.89 -16.37
N ARG A 14 -7.97 -3.75 -16.31
CA ARG A 14 -7.77 -2.59 -17.18
C ARG A 14 -8.10 -1.29 -16.43
N GLY A 15 -7.48 -0.20 -16.86
CA GLY A 15 -7.76 1.13 -16.33
C GLY A 15 -7.21 1.39 -14.93
N SER A 16 -7.85 2.32 -14.21
CA SER A 16 -7.36 2.90 -12.95
C SER A 16 -7.36 1.94 -11.76
N THR A 17 -8.04 0.79 -11.86
CA THR A 17 -8.12 -0.21 -10.79
C THR A 17 -7.11 -1.36 -10.94
N THR A 18 -6.24 -1.29 -11.94
CA THR A 18 -5.07 -2.16 -12.09
C THR A 18 -4.05 -1.91 -10.98
N LEU A 19 -3.22 -2.91 -10.65
CA LEU A 19 -2.19 -2.80 -9.62
C LEU A 19 -1.26 -1.60 -9.84
N ALA A 20 -0.69 -1.48 -11.04
CA ALA A 20 0.20 -0.38 -11.38
C ALA A 20 -0.48 0.98 -11.26
N SER A 21 -1.68 1.14 -11.84
CA SER A 21 -2.39 2.42 -11.77
C SER A 21 -2.80 2.79 -10.34
N ARG A 22 -3.19 1.81 -9.51
CA ARG A 22 -3.56 2.04 -8.10
C ARG A 22 -2.34 2.47 -7.28
N LEU A 23 -1.20 1.78 -7.44
CA LEU A 23 0.05 2.15 -6.79
C LEU A 23 0.51 3.56 -7.20
N LEU A 24 0.54 3.85 -8.51
CA LEU A 24 0.90 5.18 -9.01
C LEU A 24 -0.04 6.27 -8.52
N ARG A 25 -1.35 5.97 -8.39
CA ARG A 25 -2.31 6.89 -7.79
C ARG A 25 -2.05 7.15 -6.32
N HIS A 26 -1.68 6.12 -5.54
CA HIS A 26 -1.33 6.31 -4.12
C HIS A 26 -0.10 7.22 -3.96
N THR A 27 0.88 7.12 -4.88
CA THR A 27 2.04 8.03 -4.87
C THR A 27 1.75 9.46 -5.35
N ALA A 28 0.59 9.73 -5.94
CA ALA A 28 0.20 11.08 -6.33
C ALA A 28 -0.47 11.82 -5.16
N ARG A 29 -0.34 13.15 -5.13
CA ARG A 29 -1.11 14.04 -4.26
C ARG A 29 -2.13 14.82 -5.08
N THR A 30 -3.11 15.40 -4.41
CA THR A 30 -4.12 16.28 -5.00
C THR A 30 -3.55 17.66 -5.28
N GLU A 31 -4.27 18.43 -6.09
CA GLU A 31 -3.87 19.78 -6.50
C GLU A 31 -2.47 19.80 -7.15
N ASN A 32 -1.71 20.88 -6.93
CA ASN A 32 -0.34 21.04 -7.45
C ASN A 32 0.72 20.54 -6.46
N LYS A 33 0.34 19.72 -5.47
CA LYS A 33 1.30 19.19 -4.50
C LYS A 33 2.27 18.22 -5.20
N PRO A 34 3.55 18.20 -4.80
CA PRO A 34 4.49 17.24 -5.33
C PRO A 34 4.03 15.82 -5.01
N SER A 35 4.25 14.89 -5.94
CA SER A 35 4.04 13.47 -5.70
C SER A 35 5.09 12.95 -4.70
N HIS A 36 4.80 11.80 -4.08
CA HIS A 36 5.75 11.10 -3.21
C HIS A 36 7.04 10.79 -3.97
N LEU A 37 8.19 10.91 -3.31
CA LEU A 37 9.51 10.76 -3.94
C LEU A 37 9.71 9.40 -4.62
N ILE A 38 9.15 8.33 -4.03
CA ILE A 38 9.23 6.97 -4.57
C ILE A 38 8.56 6.81 -5.94
N GLN A 39 7.68 7.74 -6.36
CA GLN A 39 6.86 7.58 -7.57
C GLN A 39 7.68 7.27 -8.82
N ILE A 40 8.83 7.93 -9.00
CA ILE A 40 9.67 7.78 -10.20
C ILE A 40 10.23 6.35 -10.24
N VAL A 41 10.90 5.93 -9.17
CA VAL A 41 11.50 4.59 -9.06
C VAL A 41 10.43 3.50 -9.14
N LEU A 42 9.25 3.75 -8.56
CA LEU A 42 8.13 2.81 -8.61
C LEU A 42 7.59 2.66 -10.04
N ALA A 43 7.44 3.76 -10.79
CA ALA A 43 6.98 3.71 -12.18
C ALA A 43 7.94 2.89 -13.06
N ASP A 44 9.24 3.14 -12.95
CA ASP A 44 10.27 2.41 -13.70
C ASP A 44 10.27 0.92 -13.32
N ARG A 45 10.16 0.60 -12.03
CA ARG A 45 10.11 -0.80 -11.58
C ARG A 45 8.85 -1.51 -12.10
N LEU A 46 7.69 -0.88 -12.00
CA LEU A 46 6.44 -1.44 -12.50
C LEU A 46 6.52 -1.73 -14.01
N HIS A 47 7.05 -0.78 -14.79
CA HIS A 47 7.26 -0.98 -16.23
C HIS A 47 8.20 -2.16 -16.51
N SER A 48 9.34 -2.25 -15.82
CA SER A 48 10.30 -3.36 -15.98
C SER A 48 9.72 -4.75 -15.65
N GLU A 49 8.69 -4.81 -14.80
CA GLU A 49 7.97 -6.03 -14.39
C GLU A 49 6.76 -6.35 -15.30
N GLY A 50 6.58 -5.59 -16.39
CA GLY A 50 5.47 -5.72 -17.35
C GLY A 50 4.13 -5.24 -16.78
N LEU A 51 4.16 -4.36 -15.79
CA LEU A 51 2.98 -3.79 -15.14
C LEU A 51 2.83 -2.32 -15.54
N ASP A 52 2.29 -2.09 -16.74
CA ASP A 52 2.02 -0.74 -17.20
C ASP A 52 0.83 -0.12 -16.46
N GLY A 53 1.02 1.10 -15.98
CA GLY A 53 0.00 1.89 -15.30
C GLY A 53 0.12 3.35 -15.68
N ALA A 54 -1.01 4.06 -15.66
CA ALA A 54 -1.01 5.49 -15.94
C ALA A 54 -1.00 6.27 -14.62
N LYS A 55 -0.09 7.24 -14.51
CA LYS A 55 -0.18 8.27 -13.46
C LYS A 55 -1.50 9.05 -13.64
N PRO A 56 -2.26 9.30 -12.57
CA PRO A 56 -3.46 10.13 -12.69
C PRO A 56 -3.08 11.57 -13.09
N LYS A 57 -3.82 12.15 -14.05
CA LYS A 57 -3.69 13.57 -14.41
C LYS A 57 -4.09 14.48 -13.25
N SER A 58 -5.12 14.08 -12.52
CA SER A 58 -5.58 14.69 -11.28
C SER A 58 -6.01 13.60 -10.31
N LYS A 59 -5.69 13.77 -9.02
CA LYS A 59 -6.13 12.86 -7.96
C LYS A 59 -7.39 13.42 -7.31
N SER A 60 -8.41 12.58 -7.19
CA SER A 60 -9.56 12.79 -6.31
C SER A 60 -9.34 12.02 -5.01
N MET A 61 -9.93 12.44 -3.89
CA MET A 61 -9.96 11.61 -2.69
C MET A 61 -11.00 10.52 -2.86
N HIS A 62 -10.59 9.26 -2.76
CA HIS A 62 -11.52 8.13 -2.92
C HIS A 62 -11.39 7.10 -1.81
N TRP A 63 -10.16 6.78 -1.38
CA TRP A 63 -9.91 5.86 -0.28
C TRP A 63 -9.49 6.59 0.99
N HIS A 64 -9.76 6.02 2.16
CA HIS A 64 -9.33 6.61 3.43
C HIS A 64 -7.82 6.89 3.48
N VAL A 65 -7.01 6.01 2.90
CA VAL A 65 -5.55 6.20 2.80
C VAL A 65 -5.16 7.40 1.92
N ASP A 66 -6.00 7.80 0.95
CA ASP A 66 -5.68 8.95 0.10
C ASP A 66 -5.56 10.24 0.92
N TYR A 67 -6.41 10.41 1.95
CA TYR A 67 -6.35 11.57 2.84
C TYR A 67 -5.05 11.62 3.66
N LEU A 68 -4.54 10.45 4.08
CA LEU A 68 -3.27 10.36 4.78
C LEU A 68 -2.10 10.67 3.85
N LEU A 69 -2.08 10.07 2.66
CA LEU A 69 -1.01 10.22 1.68
C LEU A 69 -0.95 11.63 1.07
N ASP A 70 -2.07 12.35 1.06
CA ASP A 70 -2.10 13.74 0.58
C ASP A 70 -1.42 14.76 1.50
N LEU A 71 -1.06 14.35 2.73
CA LEU A 71 -0.33 15.18 3.66
C LEU A 71 1.15 15.24 3.27
N GLU A 72 1.71 16.44 3.13
CA GLU A 72 3.14 16.62 2.77
C GLU A 72 4.12 16.07 3.81
N ARG A 73 3.66 15.90 5.07
CA ARG A 73 4.45 15.28 6.15
C ARG A 73 4.47 13.75 6.11
N VAL A 74 3.71 13.14 5.20
CA VAL A 74 3.63 11.69 5.03
C VAL A 74 4.36 11.33 3.76
N GLU A 75 5.25 10.34 3.82
CA GLU A 75 5.95 9.82 2.65
C GLU A 75 5.81 8.30 2.56
N ILE A 76 5.68 7.81 1.32
CA ILE A 76 5.75 6.38 1.04
C ILE A 76 7.22 6.04 0.86
N SER A 77 7.79 5.28 1.80
CA SER A 77 9.18 4.85 1.75
C SER A 77 9.37 3.53 1.01
N HIS A 78 8.39 2.62 1.07
CA HIS A 78 8.47 1.27 0.51
C HIS A 78 7.13 0.81 -0.08
N VAL A 79 7.22 -0.10 -1.07
CA VAL A 79 6.07 -0.79 -1.64
C VAL A 79 6.41 -2.27 -1.79
N ILE A 80 5.63 -3.13 -1.14
CA ILE A 80 5.68 -4.57 -1.34
C ILE A 80 4.40 -4.96 -2.09
N ALA A 81 4.55 -5.56 -3.28
CA ALA A 81 3.43 -5.88 -4.15
C ALA A 81 3.38 -7.37 -4.45
N PHE A 82 2.22 -7.99 -4.20
CA PHE A 82 1.96 -9.39 -4.51
C PHE A 82 1.03 -9.51 -5.71
N ARG A 83 1.45 -10.27 -6.73
CA ARG A 83 0.58 -10.67 -7.85
C ARG A 83 0.01 -12.05 -7.56
N SER A 84 -1.29 -12.14 -7.34
CA SER A 84 -1.97 -13.41 -7.12
C SER A 84 -3.32 -13.44 -7.83
N LYS A 85 -3.73 -14.64 -8.27
CA LYS A 85 -5.10 -14.90 -8.73
C LYS A 85 -6.07 -15.08 -7.55
N ALA A 86 -5.56 -15.41 -6.37
CA ALA A 86 -6.35 -15.57 -5.16
C ALA A 86 -6.54 -14.22 -4.46
N LYS A 87 -7.65 -14.07 -3.72
CA LYS A 87 -7.88 -12.92 -2.86
C LYS A 87 -7.07 -13.08 -1.57
N ILE A 88 -5.88 -12.49 -1.54
CA ILE A 88 -4.93 -12.62 -0.42
C ILE A 88 -4.92 -11.42 0.54
N GLU A 89 -5.62 -10.33 0.23
CA GLU A 89 -5.63 -9.09 1.02
C GLU A 89 -6.01 -9.32 2.48
N ALA A 90 -7.13 -10.02 2.72
CA ALA A 90 -7.61 -10.28 4.07
C ALA A 90 -6.61 -11.12 4.89
N ARG A 91 -5.99 -12.10 4.24
CA ARG A 91 -4.96 -12.94 4.86
C ARG A 91 -3.70 -12.13 5.18
N LEU A 92 -3.25 -11.28 4.25
CA LEU A 92 -2.12 -10.39 4.46
C LEU A 92 -2.38 -9.40 5.61
N ALA A 93 -3.56 -8.78 5.63
CA ALA A 93 -3.95 -7.86 6.69
C ALA A 93 -3.95 -8.55 8.06
N ALA A 94 -4.56 -9.74 8.16
CA ALA A 94 -4.57 -10.52 9.40
C ALA A 94 -3.16 -10.96 9.83
N MET A 95 -2.32 -11.39 8.90
CA MET A 95 -0.93 -11.77 9.21
C MET A 95 -0.11 -10.58 9.72
N ILE A 96 -0.27 -9.40 9.12
CA ILE A 96 0.43 -8.20 9.57
C ILE A 96 -0.10 -7.78 10.94
N GLU A 97 -1.42 -7.77 11.15
CA GLU A 97 -2.06 -7.40 12.41
C GLU A 97 -1.64 -8.30 13.59
N ASP A 98 -1.33 -9.57 13.34
CA ASP A 98 -0.85 -10.52 14.36
C ASP A 98 0.65 -10.39 14.67
N MET A 99 1.40 -9.57 13.92
CA MET A 99 2.83 -9.39 14.18
C MET A 99 3.06 -8.54 15.45
N PRO A 100 4.00 -8.95 16.33
CA PRO A 100 4.26 -8.25 17.59
C PRO A 100 4.80 -6.84 17.39
N GLU A 101 5.38 -6.53 16.22
CA GLU A 101 5.86 -5.19 15.87
C GLU A 101 4.75 -4.25 15.38
N THR A 102 3.51 -4.72 15.24
CA THR A 102 2.41 -3.92 14.73
C THR A 102 1.41 -3.54 15.81
N ILE A 103 0.85 -2.34 15.69
CA ILE A 103 -0.09 -1.79 16.65
C ILE A 103 -1.34 -1.31 15.92
N VAL A 104 -2.47 -1.91 16.27
CA VAL A 104 -3.81 -1.43 15.92
C VAL A 104 -4.13 -0.20 16.77
N PHE A 105 -3.77 0.99 16.28
CA PHE A 105 -4.06 2.23 17.01
C PHE A 105 -5.50 2.71 16.84
N ALA A 106 -6.20 2.26 15.79
CA ALA A 106 -7.60 2.56 15.50
C ALA A 106 -8.26 1.37 14.78
N PRO A 107 -9.08 0.55 15.46
CA PRO A 107 -9.71 -0.63 14.86
C PRO A 107 -10.54 -0.29 13.61
N GLY A 108 -10.39 -1.10 12.56
CA GLY A 108 -11.17 -0.99 11.31
C GLY A 108 -10.74 0.15 10.38
N LEU A 109 -9.67 0.88 10.71
CA LEU A 109 -9.18 1.98 9.88
C LEU A 109 -8.67 1.46 8.53
N GLY A 110 -9.19 2.05 7.45
CA GLY A 110 -8.83 1.67 6.07
C GLY A 110 -9.54 0.41 5.54
N ALA A 111 -10.35 -0.27 6.37
CA ALA A 111 -11.00 -1.53 6.04
C ALA A 111 -12.50 -1.37 5.72
N SER A 112 -12.87 -0.31 5.00
CA SER A 112 -14.29 -0.01 4.69
C SER A 112 -15.00 -1.16 3.97
N ASP A 113 -14.23 -1.95 3.23
CA ASP A 113 -14.73 -3.06 2.41
C ASP A 113 -14.76 -4.41 3.17
N GLN A 114 -14.15 -4.50 4.37
CA GLN A 114 -14.09 -5.71 5.20
C GLN A 114 -14.06 -5.39 6.69
N THR A 115 -15.03 -5.89 7.45
CA THR A 115 -15.18 -5.62 8.89
C THR A 115 -14.19 -6.35 9.80
N SER A 116 -13.35 -7.23 9.26
CA SER A 116 -12.59 -8.21 10.05
C SER A 116 -11.11 -7.90 10.30
N SER A 117 -10.57 -6.79 9.77
CA SER A 117 -9.15 -6.45 9.96
C SER A 117 -8.90 -4.95 9.84
N THR A 118 -7.79 -4.46 10.39
CA THR A 118 -7.36 -3.06 10.25
C THR A 118 -6.32 -2.94 9.13
N HIS A 119 -6.60 -2.13 8.11
CA HIS A 119 -5.73 -2.03 6.94
C HIS A 119 -4.63 -0.99 7.09
N LEU A 120 -4.66 -0.15 8.13
CA LEU A 120 -3.59 0.80 8.45
C LEU A 120 -3.10 0.56 9.88
N LEU A 121 -1.87 0.08 10.01
CA LEU A 121 -1.26 -0.32 11.27
C LEU A 121 -0.02 0.53 11.52
N ARG A 122 0.23 0.88 12.78
CA ARG A 122 1.51 1.50 13.17
C ARG A 122 2.53 0.39 13.33
N VAL A 123 3.77 0.64 12.92
CA VAL A 123 4.89 -0.30 13.06
C VAL A 123 5.88 0.27 14.07
N GLU A 124 6.25 -0.55 15.05
CA GLU A 124 7.32 -0.31 16.01
C GLU A 124 8.39 -1.39 15.83
N ALA A 125 9.16 -1.27 14.74
CA ALA A 125 10.19 -2.23 14.35
C ALA A 125 11.50 -1.54 13.96
N ASP A 126 12.57 -2.33 13.81
CA ASP A 126 13.82 -1.87 13.22
C ASP A 126 13.88 -2.12 11.70
N GLU A 127 14.94 -1.65 11.05
CA GLU A 127 15.16 -1.87 9.62
C GLU A 127 15.20 -3.36 9.22
N LYS A 128 15.58 -4.27 10.14
CA LYS A 128 15.62 -5.70 9.82
C LYS A 128 14.22 -6.23 9.57
N TRP A 129 13.21 -5.74 10.30
CA TRP A 129 11.84 -6.14 10.04
C TRP A 129 11.42 -5.81 8.61
N TRP A 130 11.66 -4.57 8.17
CA TRP A 130 11.35 -4.13 6.80
C TRP A 130 12.08 -4.94 5.72
N ASN A 131 13.33 -5.32 5.98
CA ASN A 131 14.11 -6.14 5.05
C ASN A 131 13.60 -7.60 4.94
N ASN A 132 12.88 -8.11 5.95
CA ASN A 132 12.46 -9.51 6.01
C ASN A 132 10.95 -9.72 5.84
N VAL A 133 10.13 -8.69 6.03
CA VAL A 133 8.66 -8.83 6.07
C VAL A 133 8.10 -9.39 4.76
N ALA A 134 8.69 -9.04 3.62
CA ALA A 134 8.30 -9.58 2.32
C ALA A 134 8.52 -11.11 2.24
N ASP A 135 9.66 -11.60 2.76
CA ASP A 135 10.00 -13.02 2.73
C ASP A 135 9.10 -13.86 3.64
N LEU A 136 8.64 -13.28 4.76
CA LEU A 136 7.65 -13.92 5.63
C LEU A 136 6.33 -14.18 4.87
N PHE A 137 5.85 -13.19 4.11
CA PHE A 137 4.63 -13.37 3.33
C PHE A 137 4.78 -14.37 2.19
N VAL A 138 5.93 -14.42 1.52
CA VAL A 138 6.18 -15.39 0.44
C VAL A 138 6.09 -16.82 0.96
N LYS A 139 6.68 -17.11 2.12
CA LYS A 139 6.66 -18.46 2.72
C LYS A 139 5.27 -18.94 3.15
N GLU A 140 4.40 -18.01 3.49
CA GLU A 140 3.07 -18.31 4.04
C GLU A 140 1.96 -18.29 2.99
N LEU A 141 2.21 -17.68 1.82
CA LEU A 141 1.24 -17.53 0.72
C LEU A 141 1.51 -18.43 -0.49
N VAL A 142 2.67 -19.09 -0.55
CA VAL A 142 3.10 -20.05 -1.59
C VAL A 142 3.24 -21.44 -0.97
#